data_AF-A0AAU5LXE7-F1
#
_entry.id   AF-A0AAU5LXE7-F1
#
_cell.length_a   1.000
_cell.length_b   1.000
_cell.length_c   1.000
_cell.angle_alpha   90.00
_cell.angle_beta   90.00
_cell.angle_gamma   90.00
#
_symmetry.space_group_name_H-M   'P 1'
#
loop_
_entity.id
_entity.type
_entity.pdbx_description
1 polymer ?
#
loop_
_entity_poly.entity_id
_entity_poly.type
_entity_poly.pdbx_seq_one_letter_code
_entity_poly.pdbx_strand_id
1 'polypeptide(L)'
;MRLLVEQVADHRLGASRLGGRPDLPAKTAWPDWDGVPLAFIAQIDLADTHSFDAEGALPARGLLSFFYETETAVWGSDPKDRGGWAVLFTPPGAQLVRREPPSGLSVGGRFEALRLRPVPTFTFVPCESAEFEALEISPEDAFTYSGVLDRLGDEPPAVVHRLLGHPDPLQGDMQLMCQMASQGFDGYQDQSQVGLTEGARDWRLLLQVDSQPEIGMSWGDAGRLYFWMHKDQLADQEWSASWVALQCH
;
A
#
# COMPACT_ATOMS: atom_id res chain seq x y z
N MET A 1 3.74 2.07 10.60
CA MET A 1 5.06 1.54 11.02
C MET A 1 6.01 1.45 9.83
N ARG A 2 7.34 1.41 10.03
CA ARG A 2 8.30 1.21 8.92
C ARG A 2 8.61 -0.27 8.71
N LEU A 3 8.88 -0.64 7.45
CA LEU A 3 9.30 -1.99 7.07
C LEU A 3 10.74 -1.91 6.52
N LEU A 4 11.70 -2.39 7.30
CA LEU A 4 13.10 -2.40 6.88
C LEU A 4 13.38 -3.63 6.01
N VAL A 5 14.17 -3.46 4.95
CA VAL A 5 14.55 -4.53 4.04
C VAL A 5 15.83 -5.21 4.50
N GLU A 6 15.87 -6.54 4.40
CA GLU A 6 17.05 -7.36 4.71
C GLU A 6 17.24 -8.44 3.66
N GLN A 7 18.48 -8.62 3.21
CA GLN A 7 18.90 -9.73 2.36
C GLN A 7 18.91 -11.03 3.17
N VAL A 8 18.20 -12.07 2.71
CA VAL A 8 18.32 -13.42 3.30
C VAL A 8 18.12 -14.46 2.21
N ALA A 9 18.90 -15.54 2.26
CA ALA A 9 18.88 -16.61 1.27
C ALA A 9 17.61 -17.49 1.31
N ASP A 10 16.95 -17.58 2.47
CA ASP A 10 15.70 -18.34 2.64
C ASP A 10 14.85 -17.76 3.78
N HIS A 11 13.55 -17.95 3.68
CA HIS A 11 12.58 -17.52 4.69
C HIS A 11 11.53 -18.60 4.93
N ARG A 12 11.09 -18.70 6.20
CA ARG A 12 9.95 -19.52 6.58
C ARG A 12 8.73 -19.16 5.73
N LEU A 13 7.87 -20.15 5.45
CA LEU A 13 6.56 -19.90 4.85
C LEU A 13 5.79 -18.89 5.71
N GLY A 14 5.15 -17.94 5.04
CA GLY A 14 4.37 -16.87 5.65
C GLY A 14 5.19 -15.67 6.12
N ALA A 15 6.53 -15.69 6.08
CA ALA A 15 7.32 -14.53 6.52
C ALA A 15 7.07 -13.27 5.66
N SER A 16 7.06 -12.11 6.32
CA SER A 16 6.96 -10.81 5.65
C SER A 16 8.11 -10.56 4.68
N ARG A 17 7.80 -10.16 3.44
CA ARG A 17 8.79 -9.88 2.39
C ARG A 17 8.23 -9.02 1.26
N LEU A 18 9.12 -8.38 0.52
CA LEU A 18 8.90 -7.87 -0.83
C LEU A 18 9.28 -8.93 -1.86
N GLY A 19 8.57 -8.95 -2.98
CA GLY A 19 8.92 -9.73 -4.17
C GLY A 19 9.08 -11.24 -3.94
N GLY A 20 9.68 -11.91 -4.93
CA GLY A 20 9.83 -13.35 -4.99
C GLY A 20 8.51 -14.06 -5.31
N ARG A 21 8.33 -15.23 -4.69
CA ARG A 21 7.14 -16.09 -4.89
C ARG A 21 6.23 -15.98 -3.68
N PRO A 22 4.92 -15.77 -3.81
CA PRO A 22 4.02 -15.67 -2.67
C PRO A 22 3.83 -17.02 -1.96
N ASP A 23 3.60 -16.98 -0.66
CA ASP A 23 3.09 -18.13 0.09
C ASP A 23 1.57 -18.04 0.17
N LEU A 24 0.86 -18.94 -0.50
CA LEU A 24 -0.61 -18.97 -0.53
C LEU A 24 -1.11 -20.39 -0.29
N PRO A 25 -2.37 -20.57 0.14
CA PRO A 25 -3.02 -21.87 0.06
C PRO A 25 -2.96 -22.43 -1.37
N ALA A 26 -2.77 -23.75 -1.49
CA ALA A 26 -2.54 -24.41 -2.78
C ALA A 26 -3.68 -24.21 -3.80
N LYS A 27 -4.90 -23.97 -3.31
CA LYS A 27 -6.10 -23.77 -4.15
C LYS A 27 -6.45 -22.31 -4.39
N THR A 28 -5.70 -21.35 -3.84
CA THR A 28 -5.94 -19.93 -4.09
C THR A 28 -5.69 -19.63 -5.57
N ALA A 29 -6.67 -18.99 -6.21
CA ALA A 29 -6.52 -18.49 -7.58
C ALA A 29 -5.45 -17.39 -7.60
N TRP A 30 -4.63 -17.36 -8.63
CA TRP A 30 -3.67 -16.26 -8.81
C TRP A 30 -4.45 -15.02 -9.28
N PRO A 31 -4.27 -13.85 -8.66
CA PRO A 31 -4.96 -12.63 -9.10
C PRO A 31 -4.62 -12.28 -10.55
N ASP A 32 -5.64 -12.01 -11.36
CA ASP A 32 -5.50 -11.65 -12.76
C ASP A 32 -6.39 -10.45 -13.10
N TRP A 33 -6.00 -9.73 -14.15
CA TRP A 33 -6.78 -8.65 -14.75
C TRP A 33 -6.82 -8.84 -16.26
N ASP A 34 -8.01 -9.01 -16.82
CA ASP A 34 -8.24 -9.29 -18.24
C ASP A 34 -7.36 -10.44 -18.80
N GLY A 35 -7.15 -11.49 -17.99
CA GLY A 35 -6.35 -12.65 -18.37
C GLY A 35 -4.83 -12.46 -18.23
N VAL A 36 -4.39 -11.29 -17.75
CA VAL A 36 -2.98 -11.00 -17.42
C VAL A 36 -2.76 -11.22 -15.92
N PRO A 37 -1.89 -12.16 -15.52
CA PRO A 37 -1.58 -12.37 -14.11
C PRO A 37 -0.89 -11.15 -13.48
N LEU A 38 -1.33 -10.78 -12.27
CA LEU A 38 -0.72 -9.69 -11.52
C LEU A 38 0.62 -10.10 -10.90
N ALA A 39 1.56 -9.16 -10.80
CA ALA A 39 2.84 -9.34 -10.14
C ALA A 39 2.67 -9.42 -8.62
N PHE A 40 3.47 -10.26 -7.96
CA PHE A 40 3.49 -10.32 -6.50
C PHE A 40 4.39 -9.23 -5.93
N ILE A 41 3.81 -8.32 -5.13
CA ILE A 41 4.53 -7.16 -4.59
C ILE A 41 5.10 -7.45 -3.21
N ALA A 42 4.26 -7.94 -2.31
CA ALA A 42 4.64 -8.16 -0.91
C ALA A 42 3.72 -9.15 -0.23
N GLN A 43 4.19 -9.75 0.85
CA GLN A 43 3.33 -10.36 1.87
C GLN A 43 3.74 -9.90 3.26
N ILE A 44 2.77 -9.85 4.16
CA ILE A 44 2.93 -9.33 5.52
C ILE A 44 2.30 -10.31 6.50
N ASP A 45 3.13 -10.91 7.36
CA ASP A 45 2.68 -11.72 8.51
C ASP A 45 2.15 -10.78 9.59
N LEU A 46 0.84 -10.82 9.83
CA LEU A 46 0.20 -9.94 10.79
C LEU A 46 0.61 -10.25 12.24
N ALA A 47 1.08 -11.46 12.52
CA ALA A 47 1.60 -11.79 13.85
C ALA A 47 2.86 -10.99 14.19
N ASP A 48 3.67 -10.60 13.19
CA ASP A 48 4.91 -9.85 13.38
C ASP A 48 4.65 -8.33 13.44
N THR A 49 3.46 -7.86 13.07
CA THR A 49 3.11 -6.43 12.98
C THR A 49 2.05 -5.98 13.98
N HIS A 50 1.24 -6.90 14.51
CA HIS A 50 0.10 -6.59 15.39
C HIS A 50 0.48 -5.73 16.60
N SER A 51 1.66 -5.92 17.21
CA SER A 51 2.10 -5.11 18.35
C SER A 51 2.37 -3.64 18.02
N PHE A 52 2.46 -3.28 16.74
CA PHE A 52 2.69 -1.92 16.26
C PHE A 52 1.43 -1.27 15.67
N ASP A 53 0.33 -2.03 15.54
CA ASP A 53 -0.97 -1.55 15.11
C ASP A 53 -1.75 -1.02 16.32
N ALA A 54 -1.47 0.23 16.69
CA ALA A 54 -2.04 0.86 17.87
C ALA A 54 -3.57 1.05 17.78
N GLU A 55 -4.13 1.13 16.57
CA GLU A 55 -5.55 1.29 16.32
C GLU A 55 -6.28 -0.05 16.22
N GLY A 56 -5.56 -1.17 16.12
CA GLY A 56 -6.14 -2.50 15.91
C GLY A 56 -6.89 -2.60 14.58
N ALA A 57 -6.41 -1.89 13.56
CA ALA A 57 -7.05 -1.81 12.25
C ALA A 57 -6.97 -3.15 11.47
N LEU A 58 -5.95 -3.97 11.74
CA LEU A 58 -5.73 -5.25 11.07
C LEU A 58 -6.05 -6.45 11.98
N PRO A 59 -6.41 -7.61 11.41
CA PRO A 59 -6.48 -8.84 12.17
C PRO A 59 -5.16 -9.13 12.90
N ALA A 60 -5.23 -9.62 14.13
CA ALA A 60 -4.03 -9.87 14.94
C ALA A 60 -3.09 -10.94 14.36
N ARG A 61 -3.60 -11.79 13.46
CA ARG A 61 -2.87 -12.89 12.81
C ARG A 61 -3.44 -13.16 11.42
N GLY A 62 -2.61 -13.79 10.59
CA GLY A 62 -2.92 -14.10 9.20
C GLY A 62 -1.85 -13.53 8.28
N LEU A 63 -2.04 -13.71 6.99
CA LEU A 63 -1.09 -13.25 5.97
C LEU A 63 -1.82 -12.38 4.96
N LEU A 64 -1.40 -11.13 4.83
CA LEU A 64 -1.80 -10.29 3.70
C LEU A 64 -0.82 -10.51 2.55
N SER A 65 -1.33 -10.64 1.33
CA SER A 65 -0.55 -10.75 0.09
C SER A 65 -1.03 -9.72 -0.92
N PHE A 66 -0.10 -8.96 -1.48
CA PHE A 66 -0.36 -7.80 -2.34
C PHE A 66 0.10 -8.08 -3.76
N PHE A 67 -0.75 -7.75 -4.72
CA PHE A 67 -0.53 -7.96 -6.14
C PHE A 67 -0.86 -6.69 -6.93
N TYR A 68 -0.17 -6.48 -8.04
CA TYR A 68 -0.29 -5.27 -8.86
C TYR A 68 0.10 -5.51 -10.33
N GLU A 69 -0.50 -4.75 -11.23
CA GLU A 69 -0.23 -4.74 -12.67
C GLU A 69 0.99 -3.85 -12.97
N THR A 70 2.04 -4.44 -13.53
CA THR A 70 3.36 -3.77 -13.65
C THR A 70 3.75 -3.38 -15.07
N GLU A 71 3.05 -3.84 -16.10
CA GLU A 71 3.39 -3.55 -17.50
C GLU A 71 2.84 -2.20 -17.96
N THR A 72 1.57 -1.93 -17.68
CA THR A 72 0.93 -0.64 -17.97
C THR A 72 1.04 0.33 -16.81
N ALA A 73 1.25 -0.19 -15.60
CA ALA A 73 1.41 0.55 -14.35
C ALA A 73 0.22 1.49 -14.11
N VAL A 74 -0.90 0.90 -13.67
CA VAL A 74 -2.13 1.63 -13.38
C VAL A 74 -1.94 2.68 -12.28
N TRP A 75 -2.42 3.90 -12.52
CA TRP A 75 -2.20 5.02 -11.59
C TRP A 75 -3.21 5.04 -10.46
N GLY A 76 -4.39 4.45 -10.69
CA GLY A 76 -5.48 4.36 -9.74
C GLY A 76 -6.43 5.56 -9.76
N SER A 77 -6.12 6.61 -10.51
CA SER A 77 -7.03 7.76 -10.64
C SER A 77 -8.20 7.48 -11.59
N ASP A 78 -8.04 6.66 -12.62
CA ASP A 78 -9.17 6.24 -13.47
C ASP A 78 -9.88 5.04 -12.80
N PRO A 79 -11.18 5.11 -12.52
CA PRO A 79 -11.96 3.98 -12.00
C PRO A 79 -11.84 2.70 -12.82
N LYS A 80 -11.50 2.79 -14.11
CA LYS A 80 -11.27 1.63 -14.98
C LYS A 80 -10.00 0.86 -14.64
N ASP A 81 -9.07 1.46 -13.90
CA ASP A 81 -7.87 0.79 -13.40
C ASP A 81 -8.22 -0.31 -12.39
N ARG A 82 -9.46 -0.29 -11.86
CA ARG A 82 -9.99 -1.29 -10.94
C ARG A 82 -9.82 -2.71 -11.49
N GLY A 83 -9.08 -3.52 -10.73
CA GLY A 83 -8.71 -4.88 -11.12
C GLY A 83 -7.21 -5.04 -11.36
N GLY A 84 -6.51 -3.95 -11.68
CA GLY A 84 -5.05 -3.91 -11.81
C GLY A 84 -4.27 -4.11 -10.50
N TRP A 85 -4.94 -4.45 -9.39
CA TRP A 85 -4.33 -4.81 -8.11
C TRP A 85 -5.23 -5.78 -7.34
N ALA A 86 -4.64 -6.48 -6.37
CA ALA A 86 -5.40 -7.30 -5.44
C ALA A 86 -4.70 -7.39 -4.08
N VAL A 87 -5.52 -7.43 -3.01
CA VAL A 87 -5.08 -7.78 -1.66
C VAL A 87 -5.79 -9.06 -1.25
N LEU A 88 -5.02 -10.09 -0.92
CA LEU A 88 -5.54 -11.37 -0.44
C LEU A 88 -5.22 -11.53 1.04
N PHE A 89 -6.22 -11.89 1.83
CA PHE A 89 -6.04 -12.31 3.20
C PHE A 89 -6.11 -13.83 3.32
N THR A 90 -5.07 -14.42 3.91
CA THR A 90 -5.06 -15.82 4.29
C THR A 90 -5.21 -15.93 5.81
N PRO A 91 -6.24 -16.64 6.32
CA PRO A 91 -6.47 -16.76 7.75
C PRO A 91 -5.35 -17.56 8.44
N PRO A 92 -5.10 -17.31 9.74
CA PRO A 92 -4.10 -18.04 10.50
C PRO A 92 -4.37 -19.55 10.50
N GLY A 93 -3.31 -20.35 10.42
CA GLY A 93 -3.40 -21.82 10.41
C GLY A 93 -3.70 -22.44 9.04
N ALA A 94 -3.95 -21.64 8.00
CA ALA A 94 -4.03 -22.15 6.63
C ALA A 94 -2.71 -22.83 6.21
N GLN A 95 -2.81 -23.91 5.45
CA GLN A 95 -1.64 -24.58 4.89
C GLN A 95 -1.11 -23.78 3.69
N LEU A 96 0.04 -23.14 3.89
CA LEU A 96 0.72 -22.36 2.87
C LEU A 96 1.63 -23.25 2.03
N VAL A 97 1.68 -22.97 0.74
CA VAL A 97 2.71 -23.46 -0.17
C VAL A 97 3.31 -22.27 -0.91
N ARG A 98 4.60 -22.35 -1.23
CA ARG A 98 5.21 -21.35 -2.10
C ARG A 98 4.71 -21.55 -3.53
N ARG A 99 4.04 -20.54 -4.08
CA ARG A 99 3.42 -20.65 -5.41
C ARG A 99 4.37 -20.14 -6.47
N GLU A 100 4.61 -20.96 -7.49
CA GLU A 100 5.30 -20.51 -8.69
C GLU A 100 4.43 -19.51 -9.48
N PRO A 101 5.02 -18.45 -10.04
CA PRO A 101 4.28 -17.52 -10.88
C PRO A 101 3.74 -18.25 -12.12
N PRO A 102 2.53 -17.90 -12.59
CA PRO A 102 1.98 -18.47 -13.81
C PRO A 102 2.85 -18.12 -15.03
N SER A 103 2.78 -18.94 -16.08
CA SER A 103 3.57 -18.74 -17.29
C SER A 103 3.27 -17.42 -18.02
N GLY A 104 2.06 -16.88 -17.84
CA GLY A 104 1.65 -15.59 -18.40
C GLY A 104 2.18 -14.37 -17.65
N LEU A 105 2.78 -14.52 -16.46
CA LEU A 105 3.37 -13.38 -15.75
C LEU A 105 4.67 -12.96 -16.44
N SER A 106 4.73 -11.68 -16.81
CA SER A 106 5.88 -11.09 -17.50
C SER A 106 7.16 -11.16 -16.66
N VAL A 107 8.32 -11.04 -17.33
CA VAL A 107 9.61 -11.03 -16.62
C VAL A 107 9.74 -9.76 -15.77
N GLY A 108 9.20 -8.63 -16.23
CA GLY A 108 9.20 -7.37 -15.47
C GLY A 108 8.38 -7.42 -14.18
N GLY A 109 7.36 -8.30 -14.10
CA GLY A 109 6.58 -8.53 -12.90
C GLY A 109 7.17 -9.58 -11.94
N ARG A 110 8.42 -10.03 -12.14
CA ARG A 110 9.10 -11.03 -11.31
C ARG A 110 10.25 -10.39 -10.55
N PHE A 111 9.97 -10.01 -9.32
CA PHE A 111 10.96 -9.39 -8.44
C PHE A 111 11.75 -10.41 -7.63
N GLU A 112 13.00 -10.10 -7.30
CA GLU A 112 13.73 -10.85 -6.28
C GLU A 112 13.15 -10.58 -4.88
N ALA A 113 13.47 -11.45 -3.91
CA ALA A 113 12.89 -11.37 -2.57
C ALA A 113 13.76 -10.56 -1.60
N LEU A 114 13.15 -9.67 -0.83
CA LEU A 114 13.76 -9.03 0.34
C LEU A 114 12.90 -9.30 1.57
N ARG A 115 13.51 -9.71 2.68
CA ARG A 115 12.78 -9.85 3.95
C ARG A 115 12.34 -8.47 4.41
N LEU A 116 11.13 -8.40 4.98
CA LEU A 116 10.66 -7.22 5.68
C LEU A 116 10.72 -7.43 7.19
N ARG A 117 11.35 -6.50 7.89
CA ARG A 117 11.34 -6.42 9.35
C ARG A 117 10.58 -5.16 9.79
N PRO A 118 9.42 -5.31 10.46
CA PRO A 118 8.68 -4.16 10.97
C PRO A 118 9.41 -3.51 12.15
N VAL A 119 9.39 -2.18 12.20
CA VAL A 119 9.88 -1.39 13.33
C VAL A 119 8.88 -0.27 13.66
N PRO A 120 8.71 0.07 14.95
CA PRO A 120 7.87 1.19 15.34
C PRO A 120 8.49 2.49 14.82
N THR A 121 7.66 3.40 14.33
CA THR A 121 8.08 4.71 13.81
C THR A 121 6.91 5.66 13.90
N PHE A 122 7.17 6.91 14.28
CA PHE A 122 6.17 7.97 14.22
C PHE A 122 5.91 8.35 12.76
N THR A 123 4.65 8.54 12.42
CA THR A 123 4.20 9.13 11.16
C THR A 123 3.38 10.35 11.49
N PHE A 124 3.40 11.35 10.62
CA PHE A 124 2.72 12.61 10.84
C PHE A 124 1.68 12.84 9.75
N VAL A 125 0.58 13.48 10.11
CA VAL A 125 -0.50 13.81 9.18
C VAL A 125 0.08 14.69 8.07
N PRO A 126 0.01 14.32 6.78
CA PRO A 126 0.52 15.14 5.69
C PRO A 126 -0.33 16.41 5.57
N CYS A 127 0.30 17.58 5.44
CA CYS A 127 -0.39 18.87 5.41
C CYS A 127 -1.42 19.00 4.28
N GLU A 128 -1.22 18.26 3.18
CA GLU A 128 -2.11 18.28 2.02
C GLU A 128 -3.28 17.29 2.13
N SER A 129 -3.31 16.46 3.17
CA SER A 129 -4.31 15.40 3.32
C SER A 129 -5.69 15.92 3.75
N ALA A 130 -6.74 15.21 3.35
CA ALA A 130 -8.10 15.48 3.80
C ALA A 130 -8.25 15.36 5.34
N GLU A 131 -7.42 14.53 5.97
CA GLU A 131 -7.34 14.43 7.43
C GLU A 131 -6.80 15.72 8.07
N PHE A 132 -5.78 16.34 7.48
CA PHE A 132 -5.22 17.61 7.97
C PHE A 132 -6.20 18.78 7.79
N GLU A 133 -6.88 18.83 6.64
CA GLU A 133 -7.91 19.85 6.37
C GLU A 133 -9.02 19.80 7.43
N ALA A 134 -9.43 18.60 7.84
CA ALA A 134 -10.45 18.39 8.86
C ALA A 134 -10.04 18.83 10.28
N LEU A 135 -8.77 19.16 10.53
CA LEU A 135 -8.31 19.74 11.79
C LEU A 135 -8.65 21.22 11.92
N GLU A 136 -9.06 21.89 10.83
CA GLU A 136 -9.43 23.32 10.78
C GLU A 136 -8.41 24.26 11.44
N ILE A 137 -7.12 23.90 11.36
CA ILE A 137 -6.05 24.68 11.98
C ILE A 137 -5.79 25.98 11.23
N SER A 138 -5.34 27.00 11.95
CA SER A 138 -5.03 28.29 11.33
C SER A 138 -3.83 28.18 10.37
N PRO A 139 -3.72 29.05 9.35
CA PRO A 139 -2.54 29.09 8.49
C PRO A 139 -1.22 29.29 9.24
N GLU A 140 -1.25 30.02 10.36
CA GLU A 140 -0.08 30.24 11.23
C GLU A 140 0.34 28.94 11.94
N ASP A 141 -0.64 28.19 12.46
CA ASP A 141 -0.38 26.88 13.08
C ASP A 141 0.05 25.85 12.05
N ALA A 142 -0.52 25.86 10.84
CA ALA A 142 -0.11 24.99 9.74
C ALA A 142 1.34 25.23 9.32
N PHE A 143 1.76 26.50 9.24
CA PHE A 143 3.15 26.86 8.98
C PHE A 143 4.07 26.39 10.11
N THR A 144 3.63 26.55 11.36
CA THR A 144 4.37 26.07 12.54
C THR A 144 4.52 24.55 12.53
N TYR A 145 3.44 23.83 12.24
CA TYR A 145 3.42 22.38 12.11
C TYR A 145 4.39 21.90 11.03
N SER A 146 4.33 22.48 9.83
CA SER A 146 5.29 22.19 8.74
C SER A 146 6.73 22.39 9.20
N GLY A 147 7.02 23.52 9.86
CA GLY A 147 8.36 23.80 10.37
C GLY A 147 8.79 22.89 11.53
N VAL A 148 7.87 22.21 12.21
CA VAL A 148 8.17 21.14 13.17
C VAL A 148 8.48 19.85 12.42
N LEU A 149 7.69 19.49 11.39
CA LEU A 149 7.95 18.31 10.57
C LEU A 149 9.31 18.37 9.88
N ASP A 150 9.69 19.53 9.34
CA ASP A 150 11.01 19.73 8.72
C ASP A 150 12.17 19.52 9.70
N ARG A 151 11.95 19.79 11.00
CA ARG A 151 12.96 19.60 12.05
C ARG A 151 12.96 18.20 12.65
N LEU A 152 11.80 17.54 12.65
CA LEU A 152 11.63 16.17 13.13
C LEU A 152 11.97 15.14 12.06
N GLY A 153 11.90 15.53 10.78
CA GLY A 153 12.37 14.74 9.67
C GLY A 153 13.88 14.55 9.78
N ASP A 154 14.30 13.33 10.12
CA ASP A 154 15.61 12.85 9.69
C ASP A 154 15.71 13.03 8.16
N GLU A 155 16.94 13.14 7.60
CA GLU A 155 17.11 12.95 6.15
C GLU A 155 16.36 11.65 5.79
N PRO A 156 15.30 11.72 4.96
CA PRO A 156 14.49 10.55 4.70
C PRO A 156 15.42 9.50 4.10
N PRO A 157 15.43 8.26 4.63
CA PRO A 157 16.22 7.21 4.02
C PRO A 157 15.78 7.10 2.56
N ALA A 158 16.74 6.78 1.69
CA ALA A 158 16.53 6.77 0.24
C ALA A 158 15.33 5.91 -0.21
N VAL A 159 14.89 4.97 0.62
CA VAL A 159 13.81 4.02 0.37
C VAL A 159 12.93 3.95 1.62
N VAL A 160 11.61 4.12 1.46
CA VAL A 160 10.66 4.08 2.57
C VAL A 160 9.47 3.15 2.30
N HIS A 161 9.50 1.97 2.93
CA HIS A 161 8.37 1.04 2.97
C HIS A 161 7.61 1.16 4.29
N ARG A 162 6.27 1.09 4.24
CA ARG A 162 5.42 1.20 5.43
C ARG A 162 4.22 0.26 5.40
N LEU A 163 3.77 -0.10 6.59
CA LEU A 163 2.46 -0.71 6.85
C LEU A 163 1.71 0.18 7.85
N LEU A 164 0.50 0.64 7.51
CA LEU A 164 -0.28 1.58 8.32
C LEU A 164 0.44 2.92 8.64
N GLY A 165 -0.27 3.81 9.32
CA GLY A 165 0.17 5.17 9.64
C GLY A 165 -0.07 6.14 8.47
N HIS A 166 0.62 7.27 8.48
CA HIS A 166 0.53 8.24 7.39
C HIS A 166 1.56 7.95 6.28
N PRO A 167 1.21 8.20 5.01
CA PRO A 167 2.11 7.99 3.87
C PRO A 167 3.24 9.03 3.82
N ASP A 168 4.29 8.75 3.04
CA ASP A 168 5.25 9.75 2.54
C ASP A 168 4.93 10.06 1.07
N PRO A 169 3.92 10.91 0.77
CA PRO A 169 3.49 11.20 -0.60
C PRO A 169 4.59 11.90 -1.42
N LEU A 170 4.59 11.64 -2.73
CA LEU A 170 5.47 12.32 -3.70
C LEU A 170 4.73 13.40 -4.50
N GLN A 171 3.43 13.23 -4.73
CA GLN A 171 2.60 14.10 -5.59
C GLN A 171 1.34 14.61 -4.87
N GLY A 172 1.37 14.64 -3.54
CA GLY A 172 0.29 15.16 -2.70
C GLY A 172 -0.73 14.11 -2.26
N ASP A 173 -1.92 14.59 -1.90
CA ASP A 173 -2.97 13.75 -1.29
C ASP A 173 -3.47 12.62 -2.20
N MET A 174 -3.73 11.48 -1.58
CA MET A 174 -4.33 10.31 -2.22
C MET A 174 -5.68 9.93 -1.60
N GLN A 175 -6.06 10.49 -0.45
CA GLN A 175 -7.31 10.16 0.22
C GLN A 175 -8.51 10.58 -0.63
N LEU A 176 -8.47 11.81 -1.16
CA LEU A 176 -9.52 12.31 -2.03
C LEU A 176 -9.55 11.58 -3.37
N MET A 177 -8.38 11.32 -3.95
CA MET A 177 -8.23 10.53 -5.17
C MET A 177 -8.89 9.15 -5.01
N CYS A 178 -8.55 8.41 -3.95
CA CYS A 178 -9.15 7.10 -3.67
C CYS A 178 -10.68 7.20 -3.48
N GLN A 179 -11.15 8.23 -2.75
CA GLN A 179 -12.58 8.43 -2.54
C GLN A 179 -13.33 8.57 -3.86
N MET A 180 -12.88 9.47 -4.72
CA MET A 180 -13.52 9.74 -6.01
C MET A 180 -13.43 8.54 -6.96
N ALA A 181 -12.23 7.97 -7.09
CA ALA A 181 -11.96 6.82 -7.97
C ALA A 181 -12.78 5.59 -7.58
N SER A 182 -12.88 5.30 -6.28
CA SER A 182 -13.70 4.19 -5.77
C SER A 182 -15.20 4.34 -6.03
N GLN A 183 -15.68 5.58 -6.19
CA GLN A 183 -17.08 5.89 -6.52
C GLN A 183 -17.37 5.92 -8.02
N GLY A 184 -16.36 5.70 -8.87
CA GLY A 184 -16.53 5.70 -10.32
C GLY A 184 -16.26 7.05 -11.00
N PHE A 185 -15.60 7.98 -10.31
CA PHE A 185 -15.18 9.28 -10.87
C PHE A 185 -13.67 9.32 -11.04
N ASP A 186 -13.15 10.03 -12.04
CA ASP A 186 -11.70 10.21 -12.12
C ASP A 186 -11.20 10.97 -10.89
N GLY A 187 -10.14 10.46 -10.26
CA GLY A 187 -9.64 10.93 -8.97
C GLY A 187 -9.06 12.34 -8.99
N TYR A 188 -8.88 12.96 -10.16
CA TYR A 188 -8.43 14.33 -10.33
C TYR A 188 -9.46 15.22 -11.05
N GLN A 189 -10.70 14.74 -11.24
CA GLN A 189 -11.79 15.55 -11.78
C GLN A 189 -12.17 16.72 -10.86
N ASP A 190 -12.95 17.66 -11.42
CA ASP A 190 -13.49 18.79 -10.68
C ASP A 190 -14.31 18.34 -9.46
N GLN A 191 -13.88 18.81 -8.29
CA GLN A 191 -14.38 18.47 -6.96
C GLN A 191 -15.64 19.27 -6.58
N SER A 192 -16.13 20.12 -7.48
CA SER A 192 -17.28 21.01 -7.25
C SER A 192 -18.62 20.27 -7.02
N GLN A 193 -18.68 18.97 -7.26
CA GLN A 193 -19.88 18.17 -7.00
C GLN A 193 -20.02 17.80 -5.51
N VAL A 194 -21.15 18.20 -4.93
CA VAL A 194 -21.50 17.97 -3.53
C VAL A 194 -21.52 16.46 -3.22
N GLY A 195 -20.79 16.05 -2.18
CA GLY A 195 -20.78 14.69 -1.65
C GLY A 195 -19.67 13.77 -2.18
N LEU A 196 -18.93 14.16 -3.22
CA LEU A 196 -17.83 13.34 -3.75
C LEU A 196 -16.61 13.27 -2.83
N THR A 197 -16.44 14.25 -1.95
CA THR A 197 -15.31 14.35 -1.02
C THR A 197 -15.63 13.79 0.37
N GLU A 198 -16.91 13.52 0.65
CA GLU A 198 -17.36 12.96 1.92
C GLU A 198 -16.79 11.55 2.08
N GLY A 199 -16.07 11.28 3.18
CA GLY A 199 -15.40 10.01 3.44
C GLY A 199 -13.92 9.97 3.01
N ALA A 200 -13.39 10.99 2.33
CA ALA A 200 -11.97 11.02 1.94
C ALA A 200 -11.03 10.81 3.14
N ARG A 201 -11.26 11.53 4.24
CA ARG A 201 -10.45 11.40 5.47
C ARG A 201 -10.48 10.02 6.13
N ASP A 202 -11.40 9.14 5.72
CA ASP A 202 -11.57 7.80 6.28
C ASP A 202 -10.79 6.73 5.51
N TRP A 203 -10.12 7.11 4.42
CA TRP A 203 -9.11 6.28 3.78
C TRP A 203 -7.85 6.18 4.65
N ARG A 204 -7.39 4.93 4.83
CA ARG A 204 -6.18 4.58 5.60
C ARG A 204 -5.16 3.95 4.68
N LEU A 205 -3.90 4.33 4.86
CA LEU A 205 -2.80 3.65 4.19
C LEU A 205 -2.75 2.22 4.73
N LEU A 206 -2.80 1.24 3.84
CA LEU A 206 -2.59 -0.17 4.18
C LEU A 206 -1.12 -0.53 4.03
N LEU A 207 -0.53 -0.28 2.85
CA LEU A 207 0.87 -0.59 2.54
C LEU A 207 1.45 0.48 1.62
N GLN A 208 2.67 0.95 1.91
CA GLN A 208 3.49 1.77 1.02
C GLN A 208 4.72 0.96 0.61
N VAL A 209 4.99 0.87 -0.69
CA VAL A 209 6.14 0.18 -1.26
C VAL A 209 6.90 1.15 -2.16
N ASP A 210 8.12 1.47 -1.76
CA ASP A 210 9.02 2.29 -2.55
C ASP A 210 9.65 1.50 -3.70
N SER A 211 10.21 2.21 -4.67
CA SER A 211 11.03 1.57 -5.70
C SER A 211 12.26 0.91 -5.05
N GLN A 212 12.56 -0.31 -5.47
CA GLN A 212 13.72 -1.12 -5.08
C GLN A 212 14.38 -1.72 -6.33
N PRO A 213 15.14 -0.90 -7.10
CA PRO A 213 15.73 -1.32 -8.37
C PRO A 213 16.66 -2.54 -8.23
N GLU A 214 17.26 -2.75 -7.06
CA GLU A 214 18.15 -3.88 -6.77
C GLU A 214 17.45 -5.25 -6.87
N ILE A 215 16.12 -5.30 -6.73
CA ILE A 215 15.31 -6.51 -6.93
C ILE A 215 14.43 -6.44 -8.17
N GLY A 216 14.68 -5.47 -9.05
CA GLY A 216 13.92 -5.25 -10.28
C GLY A 216 12.57 -4.55 -10.07
N MET A 217 12.32 -3.98 -8.89
CA MET A 217 11.06 -3.34 -8.53
C MET A 217 11.18 -1.83 -8.71
N SER A 218 10.57 -1.26 -9.76
CA SER A 218 10.67 0.17 -10.06
C SER A 218 9.33 0.74 -10.50
N TRP A 219 8.95 1.89 -9.95
CA TRP A 219 7.66 2.52 -10.18
C TRP A 219 7.82 3.87 -10.91
N GLY A 220 7.63 3.90 -12.23
CA GLY A 220 7.87 5.13 -12.99
C GLY A 220 9.30 5.68 -12.80
N ASP A 221 9.43 6.98 -12.55
CA ASP A 221 10.70 7.62 -12.19
C ASP A 221 10.91 7.62 -10.67
N ALA A 222 11.45 6.51 -10.15
CA ALA A 222 11.74 6.31 -8.71
C ALA A 222 10.54 6.61 -7.78
N GLY A 223 9.35 6.17 -8.19
CA GLY A 223 8.10 6.39 -7.48
C GLY A 223 7.82 5.38 -6.38
N ARG A 224 6.56 5.42 -5.90
CA ARG A 224 6.01 4.63 -4.80
C ARG A 224 4.60 4.13 -5.13
N LEU A 225 4.34 2.89 -4.74
CA LEU A 225 2.99 2.31 -4.72
C LEU A 225 2.38 2.43 -3.32
N TYR A 226 1.10 2.79 -3.28
CA TYR A 226 0.34 2.90 -2.05
C TYR A 226 -0.95 2.11 -2.17
N PHE A 227 -1.13 1.12 -1.31
CA PHE A 227 -2.40 0.44 -1.11
C PHE A 227 -3.17 1.18 -0.02
N TRP A 228 -4.41 1.53 -0.34
CA TRP A 228 -5.32 2.26 0.51
C TRP A 228 -6.57 1.43 0.77
N MET A 229 -7.20 1.65 1.92
CA MET A 229 -8.47 1.04 2.23
C MET A 229 -9.28 1.97 3.12
N HIS A 230 -10.56 2.15 2.79
CA HIS A 230 -11.44 2.93 3.63
C HIS A 230 -11.73 2.17 4.95
N LYS A 231 -11.76 2.89 6.07
CA LYS A 231 -11.73 2.29 7.43
C LYS A 231 -12.87 1.32 7.69
N ASP A 232 -14.05 1.57 7.12
CA ASP A 232 -15.24 0.74 7.32
C ASP A 232 -15.06 -0.62 6.64
N GLN A 233 -14.57 -0.63 5.40
CA GLN A 233 -14.24 -1.84 4.65
C GLN A 233 -13.08 -2.58 5.33
N LEU A 234 -12.13 -1.85 5.92
CA LEU A 234 -11.01 -2.44 6.64
C LEU A 234 -11.51 -3.18 7.90
N ALA A 235 -12.44 -2.57 8.64
CA ALA A 235 -13.10 -3.19 9.79
C ALA A 235 -13.91 -4.44 9.38
N ASP A 236 -14.58 -4.39 8.24
CA ASP A 236 -15.33 -5.51 7.67
C ASP A 236 -14.43 -6.56 6.96
N GLN A 237 -13.13 -6.29 6.84
CA GLN A 237 -12.14 -7.14 6.16
C GLN A 237 -12.49 -7.42 4.69
N GLU A 238 -13.09 -6.43 4.02
CA GLU A 238 -13.47 -6.50 2.62
C GLU A 238 -12.28 -6.19 1.71
N TRP A 239 -11.20 -6.98 1.77
CA TRP A 239 -9.91 -6.72 1.12
C TRP A 239 -9.98 -6.42 -0.39
N SER A 240 -11.02 -6.94 -1.04
CA SER A 240 -11.29 -6.62 -2.44
C SER A 240 -11.51 -5.12 -2.64
N ALA A 241 -12.13 -4.40 -1.69
CA ALA A 241 -12.40 -2.96 -1.73
C ALA A 241 -11.16 -2.05 -1.58
N SER A 242 -9.97 -2.62 -1.42
CA SER A 242 -8.71 -1.85 -1.46
C SER A 242 -8.57 -1.04 -2.75
N TRP A 243 -7.87 0.09 -2.67
CA TRP A 243 -7.51 0.93 -3.80
C TRP A 243 -5.99 1.08 -3.90
N VAL A 244 -5.47 1.40 -5.07
CA VAL A 244 -4.04 1.67 -5.27
C VAL A 244 -3.86 3.08 -5.79
N ALA A 245 -2.76 3.71 -5.39
CA ALA A 245 -2.23 4.92 -5.98
C ALA A 245 -0.77 4.68 -6.37
N LEU A 246 -0.38 5.15 -7.55
CA LEU A 246 1.02 5.27 -7.96
C LEU A 246 1.38 6.77 -7.99
N GLN A 247 2.49 7.13 -7.37
CA GLN A 247 3.10 8.45 -7.53
C GLN A 247 4.58 8.30 -7.89
N CYS A 248 5.11 9.17 -8.73
CA CYS A 248 6.54 9.23 -9.06
C CYS A 248 7.06 10.66 -9.15
N HIS A 249 8.38 10.82 -9.31
CA HIS A 249 9.03 12.13 -9.46
C HIS A 249 8.82 12.75 -10.84
#